data_AF-A0AAV4JV64-F1
#
_entry.id   AF-A0AAV4JV64-F1
#
_cell.length_a   1.000
_cell.length_b   1.000
_cell.length_c   1.000
_cell.angle_alpha   90.00
_cell.angle_beta   90.00
_cell.angle_gamma   90.00
#
_symmetry.space_group_name_H-M   'P 1'
#
loop_
_entity.id
_entity.type
_entity.pdbx_description
1 polymer ?
#
loop_
_entity_poly.entity_id
_entity_poly.type
_entity_poly.pdbx_seq_one_letter_code
_entity_poly.pdbx_strand_id
1 'polypeptide(L)'
;VYVFDEETILNKPVEDWPIVNALVSFFSHGFPLEKAIAYKNLRSPFIVNDLEMQYTLQDRRKVYALMEENNIPHPRYAVLDRNDPNCQFVETEDSIEVNGKLFMKPFVEKPVDAEDHNIYIYFPVAAGGGSTRLFRK
;
A
#
# COMPACT_ATOMS: atom_id res chain seq x y z
N VAL A 1 7.06 -29.25 3.08
CA VAL A 1 6.85 -27.90 2.49
C VAL A 1 7.06 -28.05 1.00
N TYR A 2 6.10 -27.59 0.19
CA TYR A 2 6.17 -27.61 -1.26
C TYR A 2 6.14 -26.16 -1.76
N VAL A 3 7.03 -25.79 -2.67
CA VAL A 3 7.12 -24.42 -3.22
C VAL A 3 6.63 -24.46 -4.66
N PHE A 4 5.63 -23.65 -4.99
CA PHE A 4 5.14 -23.56 -6.37
C PHE A 4 6.18 -22.78 -7.16
N ASP A 5 6.61 -23.34 -8.29
CA ASP A 5 7.56 -22.66 -9.16
C ASP A 5 6.87 -21.50 -9.92
N GLU A 6 7.68 -20.53 -10.36
CA GLU A 6 7.18 -19.32 -11.03
C GLU A 6 6.47 -19.64 -12.35
N GLU A 7 6.94 -20.63 -13.12
CA GLU A 7 6.30 -21.02 -14.38
C GLU A 7 4.89 -21.54 -14.14
N THR A 8 4.69 -22.36 -13.10
CA THR A 8 3.37 -22.80 -12.65
C THR A 8 2.50 -21.60 -12.21
N ILE A 9 3.04 -20.71 -11.37
CA ILE A 9 2.28 -19.56 -10.84
C ILE A 9 1.85 -18.60 -11.97
N LEU A 10 2.74 -18.30 -12.90
CA LEU A 10 2.47 -17.33 -13.96
C LEU A 10 1.66 -17.95 -15.10
N ASN A 11 2.06 -19.12 -15.61
CA ASN A 11 1.60 -19.61 -16.90
C ASN A 11 0.54 -20.71 -16.81
N LYS A 12 0.56 -21.54 -15.77
CA LYS A 12 -0.41 -22.65 -15.66
C LYS A 12 -1.76 -22.19 -15.08
N PRO A 13 -2.88 -22.80 -15.49
CA PRO A 13 -4.18 -22.55 -14.87
C PRO A 13 -4.18 -23.08 -13.43
N VAL A 14 -5.04 -22.52 -12.56
CA VAL A 14 -5.02 -22.80 -11.11
C VAL A 14 -5.46 -24.23 -10.76
N GLU A 15 -6.16 -24.88 -11.68
CA GLU A 15 -6.54 -26.28 -11.62
C GLU A 15 -5.33 -27.21 -11.62
N ASP A 16 -4.26 -26.83 -12.33
CA ASP A 16 -3.03 -27.60 -12.48
C ASP A 16 -2.00 -27.31 -11.38
N TRP A 17 -2.29 -26.38 -10.48
CA TRP A 17 -1.41 -26.07 -9.37
C TRP A 17 -1.40 -27.23 -8.35
N PRO A 18 -0.26 -27.47 -7.65
CA PRO A 18 -0.16 -28.54 -6.67
C PRO A 18 -1.24 -28.42 -5.58
N ILE A 19 -1.80 -29.55 -5.13
CA ILE A 19 -2.81 -29.57 -4.06
C ILE A 19 -2.10 -29.51 -2.70
N VAL A 20 -2.54 -28.60 -1.83
CA VAL A 20 -2.00 -28.43 -0.47
C VAL A 20 -3.11 -28.37 0.57
N ASN A 21 -2.80 -28.73 1.81
CA ASN A 21 -3.73 -28.58 2.93
C ASN A 21 -3.68 -27.17 3.56
N ALA A 22 -2.54 -26.49 3.45
CA ALA A 22 -2.34 -25.12 3.93
C ALA A 22 -1.55 -24.33 2.90
N LEU A 23 -1.92 -23.06 2.70
CA LEU A 23 -1.32 -22.15 1.74
C LEU A 23 -0.72 -20.94 2.45
N VAL A 24 0.59 -20.73 2.21
CA VAL A 24 1.28 -19.48 2.52
C VAL A 24 1.53 -18.78 1.19
N SER A 25 0.92 -17.63 0.98
CA SER A 25 1.07 -16.85 -0.24
C SER A 25 0.99 -15.36 0.10
N PHE A 26 1.80 -14.56 -0.58
CA PHE A 26 1.90 -13.12 -0.38
C PHE A 26 2.25 -12.44 -1.71
N PHE A 27 1.68 -11.27 -1.91
CA PHE A 27 1.89 -10.43 -3.08
C PHE A 27 3.28 -9.82 -3.08
N SER A 28 3.84 -9.70 -4.28
CA SER A 28 4.96 -8.82 -4.62
C SER A 28 4.79 -8.39 -6.07
N HIS A 29 5.57 -7.40 -6.53
CA HIS A 29 5.48 -6.91 -7.90
C HIS A 29 5.56 -8.05 -8.93
N GLY A 30 4.54 -8.15 -9.80
CA GLY A 30 4.42 -9.22 -10.81
C GLY A 30 3.68 -10.48 -10.36
N PHE A 31 3.34 -10.62 -9.07
CA PHE A 31 2.61 -11.78 -8.56
C PHE A 31 1.11 -11.72 -8.93
N PRO A 32 0.53 -12.78 -9.53
CA PRO A 32 -0.86 -12.80 -9.94
C PRO A 32 -1.78 -13.14 -8.75
N LEU A 33 -2.05 -12.14 -7.90
CA LEU A 33 -2.87 -12.31 -6.68
C LEU A 33 -4.27 -12.85 -6.97
N GLU A 34 -4.87 -12.45 -8.09
CA GLU A 34 -6.16 -12.96 -8.55
C GLU A 34 -6.17 -14.48 -8.77
N LYS A 35 -5.06 -15.04 -9.31
CA LYS A 35 -4.90 -16.49 -9.49
C LYS A 35 -4.75 -17.19 -8.15
N ALA A 36 -4.02 -16.59 -7.21
CA ALA A 36 -3.90 -17.15 -5.87
C ALA A 36 -5.27 -17.20 -5.15
N ILE A 37 -6.10 -16.16 -5.30
CA ILE A 37 -7.48 -16.14 -4.77
C ILE A 37 -8.35 -17.18 -5.48
N ALA A 38 -8.26 -17.31 -6.80
CA ALA A 38 -8.97 -18.34 -7.55
C ALA A 38 -8.57 -19.76 -7.09
N TYR A 39 -7.28 -20.01 -6.88
CA TYR A 39 -6.77 -21.25 -6.30
C TYR A 39 -7.30 -21.50 -4.89
N LYS A 40 -7.28 -20.50 -4.00
CA LYS A 40 -7.89 -20.56 -2.65
C LYS A 40 -9.34 -21.00 -2.74
N ASN A 41 -10.13 -20.38 -3.62
CA ASN A 41 -11.56 -20.69 -3.75
C ASN A 41 -11.79 -22.10 -4.32
N LEU A 42 -10.97 -22.53 -5.28
CA LEU A 42 -11.06 -23.86 -5.89
C LEU A 42 -10.69 -24.99 -4.92
N ARG A 43 -9.64 -24.79 -4.12
CA ARG A 43 -9.04 -25.86 -3.30
C ARG A 43 -9.37 -25.77 -1.81
N SER A 44 -9.85 -24.62 -1.35
CA SER A 44 -10.18 -24.33 0.06
C SER A 44 -9.11 -24.80 1.08
N PRO A 45 -7.80 -24.51 0.88
CA PRO A 45 -6.78 -24.86 1.86
C PRO A 45 -6.89 -23.95 3.09
N PHE A 46 -6.24 -24.34 4.19
CA PHE A 46 -6.03 -23.45 5.33
C PHE A 46 -5.15 -22.26 4.90
N ILE A 47 -5.68 -21.05 4.94
CA ILE A 47 -4.99 -19.83 4.50
C ILE A 47 -4.25 -19.21 5.68
N VAL A 48 -2.92 -19.10 5.56
CA VAL A 48 -2.09 -18.48 6.62
C VAL A 48 -2.16 -16.95 6.55
N ASN A 49 -2.06 -16.39 5.34
CA ASN A 49 -2.19 -14.96 5.09
C ASN A 49 -3.42 -14.73 4.21
N ASP A 50 -4.38 -13.96 4.70
CA ASP A 50 -5.56 -13.59 3.92
C ASP A 50 -5.13 -12.95 2.59
N LEU A 51 -5.65 -13.46 1.48
CA LEU A 51 -5.21 -13.06 0.14
C LEU A 51 -5.91 -11.77 -0.31
N GLU A 52 -7.18 -11.62 0.02
CA GLU A 52 -8.00 -10.46 -0.32
C GLU A 52 -7.50 -9.21 0.40
N MET A 53 -7.09 -9.33 1.66
CA MET A 53 -6.47 -8.27 2.45
C MET A 53 -5.16 -7.75 1.84
N GLN A 54 -4.51 -8.50 0.96
CA GLN A 54 -3.30 -8.02 0.30
C GLN A 54 -3.59 -6.91 -0.71
N TYR A 55 -4.80 -6.83 -1.29
CA TYR A 55 -5.21 -5.65 -2.06
C TYR A 55 -5.39 -4.40 -1.18
N THR A 56 -5.80 -4.59 0.08
CA THR A 56 -5.86 -3.49 1.05
C THR A 56 -4.46 -2.99 1.39
N LEU A 57 -3.49 -3.89 1.53
CA LEU A 57 -2.10 -3.53 1.83
C LEU A 57 -1.41 -2.74 0.69
N GLN A 58 -1.87 -2.88 -0.55
CA GLN A 58 -1.33 -2.16 -1.71
C GLN A 58 -1.77 -0.67 -1.77
N ASP A 59 -2.80 -0.26 -1.03
CA ASP A 59 -3.30 1.12 -1.02
C ASP A 59 -3.14 1.74 0.37
N ARG A 60 -2.23 2.70 0.51
CA ARG A 60 -1.95 3.35 1.81
C ARG A 60 -3.21 3.98 2.41
N ARG A 61 -4.16 4.44 1.61
CA ARG A 61 -5.40 5.05 2.11
C ARG A 61 -6.25 4.00 2.82
N LYS A 62 -6.37 2.80 2.23
CA LYS A 62 -7.11 1.68 2.82
C LYS A 62 -6.43 1.16 4.08
N VAL A 63 -5.09 1.10 4.10
CA VAL A 63 -4.32 0.75 5.30
C VAL A 63 -4.61 1.72 6.44
N TYR A 64 -4.53 3.03 6.18
CA TYR A 64 -4.81 4.05 7.21
C TYR A 64 -6.26 4.01 7.68
N ALA A 65 -7.23 3.84 6.77
CA ALA A 65 -8.65 3.69 7.12
C ALA A 65 -8.87 2.48 8.04
N LEU A 66 -8.25 1.33 7.72
CA LEU A 66 -8.34 0.13 8.56
C LEU A 66 -7.71 0.35 9.94
N MET A 67 -6.58 1.05 10.01
CA MET A 67 -5.96 1.41 11.31
C MET A 67 -6.89 2.30 12.13
N GLU A 68 -7.51 3.31 11.51
CA GLU A 68 -8.47 4.22 12.16
C GLU A 68 -9.71 3.46 12.68
N GLU A 69 -10.32 2.61 11.85
CA GLU A 69 -11.45 1.74 12.21
C GLU A 69 -11.15 0.85 13.42
N ASN A 70 -9.90 0.39 13.54
CA ASN A 70 -9.44 -0.47 14.63
C ASN A 70 -8.84 0.33 15.81
N ASN A 71 -8.98 1.66 15.82
CA ASN A 71 -8.45 2.54 16.85
C ASN A 71 -6.93 2.37 17.09
N ILE A 72 -6.18 2.05 16.04
CA ILE A 72 -4.73 1.94 16.08
C ILE A 72 -4.13 3.33 15.87
N PRO A 73 -3.34 3.87 16.81
CA PRO A 73 -2.71 5.18 16.65
C PRO A 73 -1.82 5.24 15.40
N HIS A 74 -2.01 6.27 14.59
CA HIS A 74 -1.19 6.56 13.41
C HIS A 74 -0.95 8.07 13.28
N PRO A 75 0.03 8.52 12.48
CA PRO A 75 0.22 9.94 12.21
C PRO A 75 -1.06 10.58 11.64
N ARG A 76 -1.32 11.83 12.01
CA ARG A 76 -2.35 12.64 11.37
C ARG A 76 -2.05 12.75 9.88
N TYR A 77 -3.06 12.53 9.05
CA TYR A 77 -2.91 12.53 7.59
C TYR A 77 -4.09 13.20 6.89
N ALA A 78 -3.88 13.52 5.62
CA ALA A 78 -4.89 13.94 4.67
C ALA A 78 -4.57 13.28 3.33
N VAL A 79 -5.61 13.03 2.52
CA VAL A 79 -5.46 12.47 1.18
C VAL A 79 -5.65 13.59 0.17
N LEU A 80 -4.62 13.83 -0.63
CA LEU A 80 -4.67 14.72 -1.80
C LEU A 80 -4.96 13.87 -3.03
N ASP A 81 -6.21 13.86 -3.50
CA ASP A 81 -6.57 13.22 -4.76
C ASP A 81 -6.52 14.24 -5.88
N ARG A 82 -5.51 14.14 -6.75
CA ARG A 82 -5.30 15.08 -7.85
C ARG A 82 -6.29 14.91 -9.01
N ASN A 83 -7.09 13.84 -9.00
CA ASN A 83 -8.15 13.61 -9.98
C ASN A 83 -9.51 14.13 -9.52
N ASP A 84 -9.68 14.44 -8.23
CA ASP A 84 -10.91 15.02 -7.71
C ASP A 84 -10.89 16.54 -7.93
N PRO A 85 -11.77 17.10 -8.78
CA PRO A 85 -11.82 18.54 -9.03
C PRO A 85 -12.23 19.37 -7.80
N ASN A 86 -12.81 18.73 -6.78
CA ASN A 86 -13.18 19.39 -5.52
C ASN A 86 -12.03 19.39 -4.50
N CYS A 87 -10.91 18.73 -4.80
CA CYS A 87 -9.81 18.66 -3.86
C CYS A 87 -9.14 20.03 -3.71
N GLN A 88 -9.05 20.50 -2.47
CA GLN A 88 -8.45 21.79 -2.14
C GLN A 88 -7.02 21.57 -1.67
N PHE A 89 -6.09 22.27 -2.32
CA PHE A 89 -4.67 22.25 -1.98
C PHE A 89 -4.12 23.68 -1.96
N VAL A 90 -3.53 24.07 -0.84
CA VAL A 90 -2.82 25.34 -0.69
C VAL A 90 -1.43 25.05 -0.16
N GLU A 91 -0.41 25.57 -0.82
CA GLU A 91 0.98 25.44 -0.38
C GLU A 91 1.54 26.82 -0.04
N THR A 92 2.25 26.90 1.09
CA THR A 92 3.03 28.07 1.51
C THR A 92 4.50 27.69 1.64
N GLU A 93 5.33 28.65 2.02
CA GLU A 93 6.76 28.41 2.21
C GLU A 93 7.05 27.36 3.30
N ASP A 94 6.25 27.30 4.36
CA ASP A 94 6.47 26.43 5.53
C ASP A 94 5.29 25.52 5.87
N SER A 95 4.27 25.44 5.03
CA SER A 95 3.09 24.59 5.27
C SER A 95 2.38 24.15 4.00
N ILE A 96 1.55 23.12 4.15
CA ILE A 96 0.51 22.77 3.17
C ILE A 96 -0.85 22.67 3.86
N GLU A 97 -1.91 22.93 3.14
CA GLU A 97 -3.29 22.69 3.56
C GLU A 97 -3.98 21.80 2.53
N VAL A 98 -4.50 20.66 2.99
CA VAL A 98 -5.18 19.67 2.15
C VAL A 98 -6.60 19.49 2.68
N ASN A 99 -7.61 19.87 1.89
CA ASN A 99 -9.02 19.78 2.26
C ASN A 99 -9.31 20.35 3.66
N GLY A 100 -8.80 21.56 3.95
CA GLY A 100 -8.96 22.24 5.24
C GLY A 100 -8.02 21.77 6.36
N LYS A 101 -7.18 20.75 6.13
CA LYS A 101 -6.22 20.24 7.13
C LYS A 101 -4.84 20.84 6.90
N LEU A 102 -4.41 21.71 7.81
CA LEU A 102 -3.08 22.34 7.79
C LEU A 102 -1.98 21.39 8.30
N PHE A 103 -0.84 21.37 7.62
CA PHE A 103 0.37 20.65 8.00
C PHE A 103 1.56 21.62 7.90
N MET A 104 2.18 21.92 9.04
CA MET A 104 3.43 22.67 9.09
C MET A 104 4.60 21.76 8.74
N LYS A 105 5.64 22.29 8.10
CA LYS A 105 6.91 21.57 7.93
C LYS A 105 7.56 21.36 9.32
N PRO A 106 8.14 20.17 9.60
CA PRO A 106 8.31 19.08 8.66
C PRO A 106 7.07 18.20 8.50
N PHE A 107 6.77 17.80 7.26
CA PHE A 107 5.73 16.82 6.94
C PHE A 107 6.23 15.80 5.92
N VAL A 108 5.52 14.67 5.83
CA VAL A 108 5.85 13.54 4.94
C VAL A 108 4.79 13.43 3.85
N GLU A 109 5.23 13.36 2.60
CA GLU A 109 4.40 13.04 1.43
C GLU A 109 4.70 11.61 0.99
N LYS A 110 3.64 10.81 0.83
CA LYS A 110 3.73 9.42 0.37
C LYS A 110 2.81 9.23 -0.83
N PRO A 111 3.25 8.52 -1.88
CA PRO A 111 2.34 8.02 -2.91
C PRO A 111 1.23 7.18 -2.31
N VAL A 112 0.03 7.23 -2.91
CA VAL A 112 -1.11 6.41 -2.46
C VAL A 112 -0.85 4.92 -2.67
N ASP A 113 -0.10 4.58 -3.72
CA ASP A 113 0.41 3.23 -3.98
C ASP A 113 1.43 2.87 -2.89
N ALA A 114 1.18 1.78 -2.17
CA ALA A 114 2.06 1.29 -1.13
C ALA A 114 3.35 0.69 -1.69
N GLU A 115 3.33 0.21 -2.94
CA GLU A 115 4.49 -0.31 -3.67
C GLU A 115 5.36 0.81 -4.24
N ASP A 116 4.85 2.04 -4.31
CA ASP A 116 5.68 3.21 -4.60
C ASP A 116 6.35 3.72 -3.32
N HIS A 117 7.68 3.66 -3.34
CA HIS A 117 8.57 3.99 -2.23
C HIS A 117 9.19 5.38 -2.35
N ASN A 118 8.78 6.17 -3.34
CA ASN A 118 9.22 7.55 -3.52
C ASN A 118 8.59 8.46 -2.46
N ILE A 119 9.08 8.37 -1.23
CA ILE A 119 8.57 9.13 -0.08
C ILE A 119 9.41 10.39 0.11
N TYR A 120 8.73 11.51 0.32
CA TYR A 120 9.36 12.82 0.47
C TYR A 120 9.14 13.34 1.89
N ILE A 121 10.17 13.98 2.44
CA ILE A 121 10.10 14.73 3.70
C ILE A 121 10.47 16.16 3.39
N TYR A 122 9.60 17.11 3.74
CA TYR A 122 9.82 18.54 3.53
C TYR A 122 10.25 19.20 4.83
N PHE A 123 11.29 20.03 4.81
CA PHE A 123 11.82 20.69 6.01
C PHE A 123 11.46 22.17 6.06
N PRO A 124 11.28 22.74 7.26
CA PRO A 124 10.98 24.16 7.39
C PRO A 124 12.18 25.02 7.01
N VAL A 125 11.94 26.25 6.56
CA VAL A 125 12.98 27.24 6.20
C VAL A 125 13.93 27.48 7.36
N ALA A 126 13.41 27.53 8.59
CA ALA A 126 14.21 27.68 9.81
C ALA A 126 15.26 26.58 10.00
N ALA A 127 15.09 25.41 9.37
CA ALA A 127 16.03 24.30 9.39
C ALA A 127 16.87 24.18 8.08
N GLY A 128 16.87 25.22 7.24
CA GLY A 128 17.55 25.25 5.94
C GLY A 128 16.67 24.89 4.74
N GLY A 129 15.39 24.56 4.97
CA GLY A 129 14.42 24.25 3.92
C GLY A 129 14.74 22.97 3.13
N GLY A 130 14.17 22.89 1.93
CA GLY A 130 14.38 21.77 1.02
C GLY A 130 13.59 20.50 1.39
N SER A 131 13.98 19.38 0.76
CA SER A 131 13.35 18.08 0.99
C SER A 131 14.35 16.94 0.90
N THR A 132 14.05 15.85 1.62
CA THR A 132 14.75 14.57 1.49
C THR A 132 13.85 13.58 0.78
N ARG A 133 14.41 12.87 -0.19
CA ARG A 133 13.78 11.74 -0.87
C ARG A 133 14.28 10.45 -0.25
N LEU A 134 13.37 9.67 0.32
CA LEU A 134 13.67 8.33 0.76
C LEU A 134 13.67 7.41 -0.46
N PHE A 135 14.67 6.54 -0.55
CA PHE A 135 14.72 5.46 -1.50
C PHE A 135 14.87 4.15 -0.73
N ARG A 136 14.19 3.11 -1.21
CA ARG A 136 14.39 1.75 -0.71
C ARG A 136 15.69 1.21 -1.30
N LYS A 137 16.58 0.68 -0.46
CA LYS A 137 17.73 -0.13 -0.91
C LYS A 137 17.27 -1.53 -1.32
#